data_AF-A0A558AYP9-F1
#
_entry.id   AF-A0A558AYP9-F1
#
_cell.length_a   1.000
_cell.length_b   1.000
_cell.length_c   1.000
_cell.angle_alpha   90.00
_cell.angle_beta   90.00
_cell.angle_gamma   90.00
#
_symmetry.space_group_name_H-M   'P 1'
#
loop_
_entity.id
_entity.type
_entity.pdbx_description
1 polymer ?
#
loop_
_entity_poly.entity_id
_entity_poly.type
_entity_poly.pdbx_seq_one_letter_code
_entity_poly.pdbx_strand_id
1 'polypeptide(L)'
;MDSDEKIIFQSKRGSPFKWRTYHAEYYHESDSFRFEMKQKDLFKVPDQTRFLFDGTYFDLKAEFGRWAVITEEKSRKQIARWRISFIPPIDASFEILDESCRRHELLFLGAFHTYLYGE
;
A
#
# COMPACT_ATOMS: atom_id res chain seq x y z
N MET A 1 -13.08 -23.48 9.89
CA MET A 1 -12.28 -22.48 10.63
C MET A 1 -12.22 -21.28 9.72
N ASP A 2 -13.10 -20.31 9.95
CA ASP A 2 -13.02 -19.02 9.25
C ASP A 2 -11.70 -18.39 9.66
N SER A 3 -10.80 -18.19 8.70
CA SER A 3 -9.65 -17.32 8.96
C SER A 3 -10.20 -15.91 8.97
N ASP A 4 -10.28 -15.30 10.15
CA ASP A 4 -10.70 -13.91 10.39
C ASP A 4 -9.68 -12.90 9.82
N GLU A 5 -9.33 -13.04 8.55
CA GLU A 5 -8.53 -12.05 7.83
C GLU A 5 -9.36 -10.79 7.67
N LYS A 6 -8.96 -9.74 8.40
CA LYS A 6 -9.66 -8.47 8.37
C LYS A 6 -8.67 -7.35 8.18
N ILE A 7 -8.89 -6.54 7.14
CA ILE A 7 -8.25 -5.24 7.03
C ILE A 7 -9.24 -4.17 7.41
N ILE A 8 -8.84 -3.32 8.34
CA ILE A 8 -9.55 -2.11 8.72
C ILE A 8 -8.73 -0.92 8.25
N PHE A 9 -9.25 -0.21 7.24
CA PHE A 9 -8.67 1.05 6.81
C PHE A 9 -9.28 2.20 7.62
N GLN A 10 -8.43 2.98 8.27
CA GLN A 10 -8.78 4.19 9.00
C GLN A 10 -7.94 5.35 8.44
N SER A 11 -8.56 6.35 7.84
CA SER A 11 -7.84 7.57 7.45
C SER A 11 -8.04 8.65 8.51
N LYS A 12 -6.96 9.30 8.93
CA LYS A 12 -7.03 10.51 9.73
C LYS A 12 -6.45 11.66 8.92
N ARG A 13 -7.32 12.55 8.48
CA ARG A 13 -6.92 13.80 7.84
C ARG A 13 -6.34 14.73 8.90
N GLY A 14 -5.11 15.20 8.68
CA GLY A 14 -4.54 16.31 9.44
C GLY A 14 -5.19 17.64 9.03
N SER A 15 -4.44 18.74 9.10
CA SER A 15 -4.89 20.01 8.50
C SER A 15 -5.16 19.82 7.00
N PRO A 16 -6.21 20.43 6.42
CA PRO A 16 -6.66 20.21 5.05
C PRO A 16 -5.60 20.42 3.94
N PHE A 17 -4.44 20.99 4.27
CA PHE A 17 -3.34 21.36 3.36
C PHE A 17 -1.96 20.77 3.69
N LYS A 18 -1.75 19.98 4.76
CA LYS A 18 -0.38 19.65 5.23
C LYS A 18 0.03 18.19 5.14
N TRP A 19 -0.87 17.26 5.48
CA TRP A 19 -0.62 15.82 5.31
C TRP A 19 -1.89 15.01 5.57
N ARG A 20 -1.93 13.80 4.98
CA ARG A 20 -2.87 12.74 5.34
C ARG A 20 -2.09 11.60 5.99
N THR A 21 -2.57 11.14 7.14
CA THR A 21 -2.07 9.93 7.77
C THR A 21 -3.12 8.86 7.50
N TYR A 22 -2.74 7.85 6.73
CA TYR A 22 -3.55 6.66 6.57
C TYR A 22 -3.05 5.61 7.55
N HIS A 23 -4.01 5.01 8.22
CA HIS A 23 -3.81 3.92 9.16
C HIS A 23 -4.53 2.72 8.56
N ALA A 24 -3.86 1.59 8.44
CA ALA A 24 -4.56 0.32 8.26
C ALA A 24 -4.10 -0.66 9.32
N GLU A 25 -5.08 -1.30 9.93
CA GLU A 25 -4.90 -2.42 10.84
C GLU A 25 -5.22 -3.68 10.04
N TYR A 26 -4.24 -4.57 9.95
CA TYR A 26 -4.41 -5.88 9.33
C TYR A 26 -4.39 -6.93 10.42
N TYR A 27 -5.45 -7.73 10.49
CA TYR A 27 -5.56 -8.87 11.39
C TYR A 27 -5.48 -10.14 10.56
N HIS A 28 -4.54 -11.02 10.91
CA HIS A 28 -4.35 -12.32 10.28
C HIS A 28 -3.99 -13.33 11.35
N GLU A 29 -4.83 -14.35 11.51
CA GLU A 29 -4.73 -15.34 12.59
C GLU A 29 -4.64 -14.68 13.98
N SER A 30 -3.50 -14.78 14.65
CA SER A 30 -3.24 -14.18 15.98
C SER A 30 -2.46 -12.86 15.90
N ASP A 31 -2.05 -12.46 14.70
CA ASP A 31 -1.18 -11.32 14.47
C ASP A 31 -1.99 -10.10 14.03
N SER A 32 -1.64 -8.95 14.61
CA SER A 32 -2.14 -7.65 14.17
C SER A 32 -0.99 -6.79 13.68
N PHE A 33 -1.12 -6.26 12.48
CA PHE A 33 -0.13 -5.39 11.88
C PHE A 33 -0.70 -3.99 11.72
N ARG A 34 0.09 -3.01 12.11
CA ARG A 34 -0.24 -1.60 11.93
C ARG A 34 0.66 -1.01 10.87
N PHE A 35 0.03 -0.46 9.84
CA PHE A 35 0.71 0.32 8.81
C PHE A 35 0.30 1.80 8.95
N GLU A 36 1.29 2.69 8.86
CA GLU A 36 1.08 4.13 8.80
C GLU A 36 1.71 4.70 7.54
N MET A 37 0.90 5.38 6.73
CA MET A 37 1.36 6.11 5.55
C MET A 37 1.17 7.60 5.74
N LYS A 38 2.23 8.39 5.55
CA LYS A 38 2.19 9.86 5.58
C LYS A 38 2.30 10.41 4.16
N GLN A 39 1.21 10.97 3.65
CA GLN A 39 1.18 11.64 2.36
C GLN A 39 1.21 13.16 2.57
N LYS A 40 2.20 13.85 2.00
CA LYS A 40 2.44 15.29 2.22
C LYS A 40 1.67 16.21 1.27
N ASP A 41 1.44 15.79 0.02
CA ASP A 41 0.78 16.61 -1.00
C ASP A 41 -0.55 15.99 -1.44
N LEU A 42 -1.64 16.78 -1.37
CA LEU A 42 -2.98 16.40 -1.83
C LEU A 42 -3.18 16.59 -3.35
N PHE A 43 -2.40 17.46 -3.98
CA PHE A 43 -2.60 17.87 -5.39
C PHE A 43 -1.64 17.19 -6.37
N LYS A 44 -0.78 16.31 -5.87
CA LYS A 44 0.10 15.48 -6.68
C LYS A 44 -0.08 14.04 -6.21
N VAL A 45 -0.27 13.11 -7.15
CA VAL A 45 0.11 11.73 -6.90
C VAL A 45 1.56 11.82 -6.43
N PRO A 46 1.89 11.45 -5.19
CA PRO A 46 3.28 11.51 -4.75
C PRO A 46 4.08 10.69 -5.76
N ASP A 47 5.24 11.15 -6.19
CA ASP A 47 6.11 10.25 -6.96
C ASP A 47 6.48 9.03 -6.11
N GLN A 48 6.48 9.18 -4.78
CA GLN A 48 6.86 8.15 -3.81
C GLN A 48 6.21 8.42 -2.43
N THR A 49 5.83 7.36 -1.74
CA THR A 49 5.48 7.35 -0.31
C THR A 49 6.31 6.31 0.43
N ARG A 50 6.36 6.43 1.76
CA ARG A 50 7.03 5.48 2.65
C ARG A 50 6.08 5.05 3.76
N PHE A 51 6.14 3.77 4.11
CA PHE A 51 5.43 3.23 5.26
C PHE A 51 6.30 2.23 6.04
N LEU A 52 5.94 2.01 7.31
CA LEU A 52 6.57 1.06 8.20
C LEU A 52 5.64 -0.14 8.39
N PHE A 53 6.17 -1.35 8.22
CA PHE A 53 5.48 -2.61 8.48
C PHE A 53 6.46 -3.59 9.11
N ASP A 54 6.08 -4.20 10.24
CA ASP A 54 6.92 -5.17 10.98
C ASP A 54 8.37 -4.70 11.18
N GLY A 55 8.54 -3.47 11.65
CA GLY A 55 9.87 -2.86 11.87
C GLY A 55 10.68 -2.57 10.59
N THR A 56 10.11 -2.83 9.42
CA THR A 56 10.76 -2.71 8.11
C THR A 56 10.12 -1.57 7.31
N TYR A 57 10.96 -0.71 6.75
CA TYR A 57 10.50 0.38 5.91
C TYR A 57 10.33 -0.08 4.47
N PHE A 58 9.24 0.38 3.86
CA PHE A 58 8.91 0.12 2.47
C PHE A 58 8.66 1.44 1.75
N ASP A 59 9.20 1.56 0.54
CA ASP A 59 8.91 2.64 -0.38
C ASP A 59 7.85 2.15 -1.38
N LEU A 60 6.80 2.95 -1.60
CA LEU A 60 5.81 2.73 -2.65
C LEU A 60 5.92 3.87 -3.66
N LYS A 61 6.22 3.52 -4.90
CA LYS A 61 6.40 4.45 -6.01
C LYS A 61 5.38 4.16 -7.11
N ALA A 62 4.78 5.18 -7.70
CA ALA A 62 4.02 5.03 -8.95
C ALA A 62 4.51 6.03 -9.99
N GLU A 63 4.61 5.57 -11.24
CA GLU A 63 4.89 6.41 -12.39
C GLU A 63 3.72 6.30 -13.38
N PHE A 64 3.31 7.42 -13.98
CA PHE A 64 2.18 7.45 -14.89
C PHE A 64 2.40 6.46 -16.06
N GLY A 65 1.41 5.59 -16.33
CA GLY A 65 1.48 4.59 -17.39
C GLY A 65 2.39 3.38 -17.09
N ARG A 66 2.96 3.29 -15.88
CA ARG A 66 3.81 2.17 -15.43
C ARG A 66 3.20 1.47 -14.22
N TRP A 67 3.83 0.37 -13.82
CA TRP A 67 3.51 -0.32 -12.59
C TRP A 67 3.86 0.55 -11.39
N ALA A 68 2.94 0.65 -10.42
CA ALA A 68 3.27 1.05 -9.06
C ALA A 68 3.98 -0.13 -8.37
N VAL A 69 5.00 0.15 -7.57
CA VAL A 69 5.86 -0.88 -6.97
C VAL A 69 6.11 -0.57 -5.50
N ILE A 70 6.00 -1.60 -4.66
CA ILE A 70 6.44 -1.60 -3.27
C ILE A 70 7.83 -2.23 -3.21
N THR A 71 8.78 -1.54 -2.58
CA THR A 71 10.18 -1.96 -2.44
C THR A 71 10.58 -1.90 -0.98
N GLU A 72 11.18 -2.97 -0.45
CA GLU A 72 11.78 -2.96 0.88
C GLU A 72 13.03 -2.07 0.88
N GLU A 73 13.12 -1.12 1.80
CA GLU A 73 14.14 -0.07 1.75
C GLU A 73 15.57 -0.62 1.90
N LYS A 74 15.77 -1.58 2.81
CA LYS A 74 17.10 -2.12 3.14
C LYS A 74 17.65 -3.03 2.05
N SER A 75 16.87 -4.04 1.66
CA SER A 75 17.30 -5.02 0.65
C SER A 75 17.14 -4.51 -0.78
N ARG A 76 16.37 -3.43 -0.99
CA ARG A 76 15.94 -2.93 -2.31
C ARG A 76 15.13 -3.96 -3.11
N LYS A 77 14.64 -5.01 -2.45
CA LYS A 77 13.83 -6.05 -3.08
C LYS A 77 12.44 -5.52 -3.39
N GLN A 78 11.95 -5.79 -4.59
CA GLN A 78 10.57 -5.49 -4.96
C GLN A 78 9.66 -6.57 -4.37
N ILE A 79 8.61 -6.12 -3.68
CA ILE A 79 7.74 -6.99 -2.88
C ILE A 79 6.44 -7.26 -3.60
N ALA A 80 5.83 -6.21 -4.15
CA ALA A 80 4.58 -6.29 -4.88
C ALA A 80 4.50 -5.18 -5.92
N ARG A 81 3.69 -5.40 -6.96
CA ARG A 81 3.40 -4.40 -7.99
C ARG A 81 1.92 -4.35 -8.34
N TRP A 82 1.46 -3.16 -8.70
CA TRP A 82 0.09 -2.89 -9.10
C TRP A 82 0.04 -2.04 -10.37
N ARG A 83 -0.85 -2.35 -11.30
CA ARG A 83 -1.09 -1.56 -12.51
C ARG A 83 -2.59 -1.52 -12.83
N ILE A 84 -3.05 -0.39 -13.33
CA ILE A 84 -4.37 -0.26 -13.96
C ILE A 84 -4.18 -0.02 -15.46
N SER A 85 -4.89 -0.77 -16.30
CA SER A 85 -5.07 -0.41 -17.70
C SER A 85 -6.31 0.47 -17.83
N PHE A 86 -6.13 1.68 -18.33
CA PHE A 86 -7.24 2.56 -18.70
C PHE A 86 -7.70 2.35 -20.15
N ILE A 87 -7.11 1.37 -20.86
CA ILE A 87 -7.54 0.95 -22.20
C ILE A 87 -8.57 -0.16 -22.03
N PRO A 88 -9.78 -0.04 -22.61
CA PRO A 88 -10.81 -1.08 -22.52
C PRO A 88 -10.30 -2.46 -22.98
N PRO A 89 -10.61 -3.55 -22.23
CA PRO A 89 -11.33 -3.55 -20.94
C PRO A 89 -10.47 -2.94 -19.83
N ILE A 90 -11.08 -2.06 -19.01
CA ILE A 90 -10.39 -1.52 -17.84
C ILE A 90 -10.09 -2.67 -16.90
N ASP A 91 -8.80 -2.93 -16.67
CA ASP A 91 -8.34 -3.98 -15.79
C ASP A 91 -7.37 -3.45 -14.74
N ALA A 92 -7.21 -4.23 -13.68
CA ALA A 92 -6.18 -4.02 -12.68
C ALA A 92 -5.39 -5.32 -12.52
N SER A 93 -4.07 -5.21 -12.56
CA SER A 93 -3.15 -6.30 -12.30
C SER A 93 -2.42 -6.06 -10.99
N PHE A 94 -2.40 -7.08 -10.15
CA PHE A 94 -1.66 -7.10 -8.91
C PHE A 94 -0.80 -8.35 -8.88
N GLU A 95 0.45 -8.20 -8.43
CA GLU A 95 1.38 -9.32 -8.32
C GLU A 95 2.25 -9.19 -7.07
N ILE A 96 2.36 -10.29 -6.34
CA ILE A 96 3.41 -10.50 -5.33
C ILE A 96 4.68 -10.96 -6.05
N LEU A 97 5.77 -10.22 -5.84
CA LEU A 97 7.09 -10.50 -6.43
C LEU A 97 8.01 -11.23 -5.43
N ASP A 98 7.74 -11.07 -4.14
CA ASP A 98 8.43 -11.79 -3.07
C ASP A 98 7.49 -12.79 -2.39
N GLU A 99 7.64 -14.07 -2.70
CA GLU A 99 6.78 -15.13 -2.17
C GLU A 99 6.81 -15.23 -0.64
N SER A 100 7.91 -14.81 0.01
CA SER A 100 7.97 -14.76 1.47
C SER A 100 6.96 -13.78 2.09
N CYS A 101 6.48 -12.84 1.28
CA CYS A 101 5.52 -11.81 1.66
C CYS A 101 4.07 -12.17 1.26
N ARG A 102 3.84 -13.33 0.63
CA ARG A 102 2.51 -13.71 0.10
C ARG A 102 1.43 -13.81 1.17
N ARG A 103 1.79 -14.22 2.38
CA ARG A 103 0.88 -14.22 3.55
C ARG A 103 0.36 -12.84 3.94
N HIS A 104 0.96 -11.76 3.42
CA HIS A 104 0.57 -10.38 3.64
C HIS A 104 0.01 -9.74 2.35
N GLU A 105 -0.50 -10.55 1.42
CA GLU A 105 -1.00 -10.09 0.13
C GLU A 105 -2.05 -8.97 0.26
N LEU A 106 -3.04 -9.19 1.11
CA LEU A 106 -4.12 -8.22 1.33
C LEU A 106 -3.61 -6.88 1.86
N LEU A 107 -2.54 -6.88 2.68
CA LEU A 107 -1.92 -5.65 3.17
C LEU A 107 -1.34 -4.82 2.02
N PHE A 108 -0.58 -5.44 1.12
CA PHE A 108 0.04 -4.73 0.00
C PHE A 108 -1.00 -4.22 -1.00
N LEU A 109 -2.05 -5.01 -1.23
CA LEU A 109 -3.22 -4.59 -1.99
C LEU A 109 -3.87 -3.34 -1.35
N GLY A 110 -4.04 -3.36 -0.03
CA GLY A 110 -4.53 -2.24 0.75
C GLY A 110 -3.66 -0.99 0.67
N ALA A 111 -2.34 -1.16 0.71
CA ALA A 111 -1.38 -0.08 0.56
C ALA A 111 -1.49 0.57 -0.83
N PHE A 112 -1.59 -0.22 -1.90
CA PHE A 112 -1.83 0.30 -3.25
C PHE A 112 -3.17 1.02 -3.36
N HIS A 113 -4.25 0.43 -2.85
CA HIS A 113 -5.57 1.06 -2.90
C HIS A 113 -5.57 2.41 -2.17
N THR A 114 -5.02 2.46 -0.96
CA THR A 114 -4.93 3.68 -0.15
C THR A 114 -4.07 4.74 -0.83
N TYR A 115 -2.97 4.34 -1.46
CA TYR A 115 -2.06 5.24 -2.15
C TYR A 115 -2.66 5.83 -3.44
N LEU A 116 -3.32 4.99 -4.24
CA LEU A 116 -3.83 5.37 -5.56
C LEU A 116 -5.21 6.03 -5.51
N TYR A 117 -6.03 5.66 -4.52
CA TYR A 117 -7.45 6.02 -4.46
C TYR A 117 -7.91 6.57 -3.10
N GLY A 118 -6.98 6.82 -2.17
CA GLY A 118 -7.32 7.40 -0.87
C GLY A 118 -7.90 8.81 -1.02
N GLU A 119 -9.23 8.93 -0.97
CA GLU A 119 -9.98 10.21 -0.94
C GLU A 119 -10.08 10.84 0.45
#